data_AF-A0A4Q5QS82-F1
#
_entry.id   AF-A0A4Q5QS82-F1
#
_cell.length_a   1.000
_cell.length_b   1.000
_cell.length_c   1.000
_cell.angle_alpha   90.00
_cell.angle_beta   90.00
_cell.angle_gamma   90.00
#
_symmetry.space_group_name_H-M   'P 1'
#
loop_
_entity.id
_entity.type
_entity.pdbx_description
1 polymer ?
#
loop_
_entity_poly.entity_id
_entity_poly.type
_entity_poly.pdbx_seq_one_letter_code
_entity_poly.pdbx_strand_id
1 'polypeptide(L)'
;MKRIAFLLLCCTQQVLGQSTNLVGYVNTLQGTNSKHELTYGNTYPTTALPFGMHTWTPQTGKNGDGWKYQFFKTTIRGFQQAHQCSSWTTDYDVFSLMPVSGKLVFGEDDRATGFRHENEIAKPNHYKVKLDNGITTEIAPTERGAHLKFAFPKKSGSWIILDGYTGISDLKIDVKNRRITGYVANNKNNRGILIRSYLNVQFDKPFKAWGSWEASR
;
A
#
# COMPACT_ATOMS: atom_id res chain seq x y z
N MET A 1 -31.14 17.69 69.61
CA MET A 1 -30.99 18.42 68.33
C MET A 1 -30.11 17.60 67.40
N LYS A 2 -30.67 16.87 66.43
CA LYS A 2 -29.90 16.06 65.46
C LYS A 2 -29.76 16.86 64.16
N ARG A 3 -28.53 17.23 63.80
CA ARG A 3 -28.22 17.94 62.55
C ARG A 3 -28.24 16.92 61.41
N ILE A 4 -29.24 17.03 60.53
CA ILE A 4 -29.31 16.30 59.26
C ILE A 4 -28.45 17.08 58.26
N ALA A 5 -27.30 16.53 57.88
CA ALA A 5 -26.48 17.06 56.80
C ALA A 5 -27.01 16.53 55.47
N PHE A 6 -27.62 17.41 54.68
CA PHE A 6 -28.02 17.12 53.31
C PHE A 6 -26.76 17.17 52.42
N LEU A 7 -26.26 16.01 52.02
CA LEU A 7 -25.20 15.92 51.00
C LEU A 7 -25.86 16.19 49.63
N LEU A 8 -25.64 17.37 49.06
CA LEU A 8 -25.95 17.62 47.65
C LEU A 8 -24.98 16.80 46.79
N LEU A 9 -25.48 15.69 46.25
CA LEU A 9 -24.78 14.93 45.21
C LEU A 9 -24.87 15.74 43.92
N CYS A 10 -23.89 16.61 43.69
CA CYS A 10 -23.74 17.33 42.43
C CYS A 10 -23.31 16.31 41.37
N CYS A 11 -24.29 15.71 40.69
CA CYS A 11 -24.06 14.77 39.59
C CYS A 11 -23.55 15.57 38.38
N THR A 12 -22.24 15.75 38.29
CA THR A 12 -21.60 16.30 37.10
C THR A 12 -21.76 15.30 35.97
N GLN A 13 -22.76 15.49 35.11
CA GLN A 13 -22.83 14.81 33.83
C GLN A 13 -21.63 15.28 32.99
N GLN A 14 -20.57 14.47 32.95
CA GLN A 14 -19.55 14.61 31.92
C GLN A 14 -20.22 14.25 30.59
N VAL A 15 -20.65 15.27 29.86
CA VAL A 15 -20.97 15.14 28.44
C VAL A 15 -19.65 14.83 27.74
N LEU A 16 -19.39 13.55 27.51
CA LEU A 16 -18.33 13.12 26.61
C LEU A 16 -18.75 13.55 25.20
N GLY A 17 -18.36 14.77 24.83
CA GLY A 17 -18.51 15.25 23.46
C GLY A 17 -17.86 14.25 22.51
N GLN A 18 -18.63 13.75 21.55
CA GLN A 18 -18.13 12.85 20.53
C GLN A 18 -17.02 13.58 19.77
N SER A 19 -15.77 13.14 19.93
CA SER A 19 -14.65 13.73 19.18
C SER A 19 -14.89 13.48 17.69
N THR A 20 -15.08 14.54 16.91
CA THR A 20 -15.28 14.45 15.47
C THR A 20 -14.05 13.80 14.84
N ASN A 21 -14.24 12.66 14.17
CA ASN A 21 -13.16 12.00 13.44
C ASN A 21 -12.87 12.75 12.12
N LEU A 22 -12.00 13.75 12.19
CA LEU A 22 -11.64 14.59 11.05
C LEU A 22 -11.01 13.81 9.89
N VAL A 23 -10.28 12.72 10.18
CA VAL A 23 -9.69 11.84 9.15
C VAL A 23 -10.78 11.22 8.27
N GLY A 24 -11.99 11.05 8.80
CA GLY A 24 -13.14 10.55 8.06
C GLY A 24 -13.49 11.39 6.81
N TYR A 25 -13.26 12.71 6.87
CA TYR A 25 -13.54 13.63 5.75
C TYR A 25 -12.48 13.59 4.64
N VAL A 26 -11.29 13.05 4.92
CA VAL A 26 -10.21 13.02 3.94
C VAL A 26 -10.54 12.04 2.82
N ASN A 27 -10.44 12.52 1.58
CA ASN A 27 -10.55 11.71 0.36
C ASN A 27 -9.18 11.66 -0.33
N THR A 28 -8.47 10.55 -0.18
CA THR A 28 -7.16 10.37 -0.84
C THR A 28 -7.26 10.16 -2.35
N LEU A 29 -8.46 9.90 -2.89
CA LEU A 29 -8.71 9.80 -4.32
C LEU A 29 -8.93 11.17 -4.99
N GLN A 30 -9.05 12.26 -4.21
CA GLN A 30 -9.19 13.59 -4.77
C GLN A 30 -7.94 13.95 -5.60
N GLY A 31 -8.15 14.28 -6.88
CA GLY A 31 -7.09 14.59 -7.85
C GLY A 31 -6.52 13.39 -8.62
N THR A 32 -6.94 12.17 -8.30
CA THR A 32 -6.42 10.93 -8.94
C THR A 32 -7.04 10.64 -10.30
N ASN A 33 -8.16 11.28 -10.66
CA ASN A 33 -8.75 11.19 -12.00
C ASN A 33 -8.03 12.12 -12.98
N SER A 34 -6.72 11.95 -13.13
CA SER A 34 -5.87 12.83 -13.94
C SER A 34 -5.13 12.06 -15.04
N LYS A 35 -4.86 12.74 -16.15
CA LYS A 35 -4.08 12.23 -17.28
C LYS A 35 -2.95 13.19 -17.63
N HIS A 36 -2.08 12.78 -18.55
CA HIS A 36 -1.01 13.64 -19.05
C HIS A 36 -1.58 14.90 -19.73
N GLU A 37 -2.65 14.74 -20.52
CA GLU A 37 -3.26 15.81 -21.32
C GLU A 37 -4.01 16.83 -20.47
N LEU A 38 -4.58 16.40 -19.33
CA LEU A 38 -5.31 17.27 -18.41
C LEU A 38 -5.27 16.72 -16.98
N THR A 39 -4.86 17.59 -16.06
CA THR A 39 -4.62 17.25 -14.66
C THR A 39 -5.71 17.84 -13.77
N TYR A 40 -6.32 17.02 -12.92
CA TYR A 40 -7.28 17.45 -11.88
C TYR A 40 -6.64 17.49 -10.48
N GLY A 41 -5.31 17.51 -10.44
CA GLY A 41 -4.49 17.50 -9.22
C GLY A 41 -3.21 16.66 -9.36
N ASN A 42 -3.22 15.63 -10.21
CA ASN A 42 -2.10 14.69 -10.39
C ASN A 42 -1.61 14.04 -9.08
N THR A 43 -2.55 13.59 -8.26
CA THR A 43 -2.26 12.86 -7.02
C THR A 43 -2.39 11.35 -7.23
N TYR A 44 -1.89 10.58 -6.27
CA TYR A 44 -2.21 9.16 -6.10
C TYR A 44 -2.72 8.94 -4.67
N PRO A 45 -3.53 7.90 -4.41
CA PRO A 45 -4.11 7.69 -3.08
C PRO A 45 -3.03 7.23 -2.11
N THR A 46 -2.53 8.18 -1.32
CA THR A 46 -1.45 7.97 -0.36
C THR A 46 -2.01 7.51 0.98
N THR A 47 -1.60 6.30 1.40
CA THR A 47 -1.80 5.78 2.75
C THR A 47 -0.49 5.90 3.52
N ALA A 48 -0.45 6.84 4.45
CA ALA A 48 0.73 7.22 5.23
C ALA A 48 0.37 7.92 6.55
N LEU A 49 1.30 7.87 7.50
CA LEU A 49 1.32 8.85 8.60
C LEU A 49 1.82 10.20 8.09
N PRO A 50 1.49 11.32 8.78
CA PRO A 50 2.03 12.64 8.43
C PRO A 50 3.57 12.58 8.35
N PHE A 51 4.13 13.04 7.23
CA PHE A 51 5.58 13.05 6.96
C PHE A 51 6.27 11.67 7.04
N GLY A 52 5.54 10.59 6.76
CA GLY A 52 6.12 9.25 6.68
C GLY A 52 7.24 9.17 5.65
N MET A 53 8.34 8.51 6.02
CA MET A 53 9.47 8.21 5.15
C MET A 53 9.07 7.27 4.01
N HIS A 54 8.18 6.31 4.30
CA HIS A 54 7.62 5.40 3.31
C HIS A 54 6.10 5.57 3.27
N THR A 55 5.59 5.91 2.10
CA THR A 55 4.15 5.96 1.85
C THR A 55 3.71 4.73 1.06
N TRP A 56 2.42 4.41 1.06
CA TRP A 56 1.89 3.24 0.35
C TRP A 56 0.70 3.61 -0.51
N THR A 57 0.57 2.95 -1.66
CA THR A 57 -0.52 3.23 -2.60
C THR A 57 -0.79 2.03 -3.51
N PRO A 58 -2.05 1.78 -3.93
CA PRO A 58 -2.33 0.91 -5.07
C PRO A 58 -1.68 1.45 -6.34
N GLN A 59 -1.20 0.54 -7.19
CA GLN A 59 -0.57 0.86 -8.47
C GLN A 59 -1.47 0.37 -9.61
N THR A 60 -1.96 1.28 -10.45
CA THR A 60 -2.66 0.95 -11.70
C THR A 60 -1.76 1.15 -12.92
N GLY A 61 -0.86 2.14 -12.87
CA GLY A 61 0.12 2.48 -13.92
C GLY A 61 1.31 1.52 -13.95
N LYS A 62 2.02 1.49 -15.09
CA LYS A 62 3.13 0.55 -15.30
C LYS A 62 4.33 0.86 -14.40
N ASN A 63 5.18 -0.13 -14.16
CA ASN A 63 6.45 0.10 -13.48
C ASN A 63 7.28 1.17 -14.21
N GLY A 64 7.71 2.20 -13.49
CA GLY A 64 8.50 3.32 -14.01
C GLY A 64 7.68 4.49 -14.57
N ASP A 65 6.36 4.33 -14.70
CA ASP A 65 5.45 5.41 -15.07
C ASP A 65 5.21 6.35 -13.87
N GLY A 66 5.18 7.66 -14.14
CA GLY A 66 4.84 8.66 -13.12
C GLY A 66 3.33 8.69 -12.80
N TRP A 67 2.45 8.21 -13.68
CA TRP A 67 1.02 8.04 -13.38
C TRP A 67 0.74 6.72 -12.66
N LYS A 68 1.26 6.63 -11.43
CA LYS A 68 1.18 5.42 -10.60
C LYS A 68 -0.23 4.90 -10.37
N TYR A 69 -1.18 5.81 -10.09
CA TYR A 69 -2.59 5.50 -9.94
C TYR A 69 -3.40 6.49 -10.76
N GLN A 70 -4.40 5.98 -11.47
CA GLN A 70 -5.37 6.80 -12.19
C GLN A 70 -6.77 6.24 -11.95
N PHE A 71 -7.68 7.09 -11.48
CA PHE A 71 -9.03 6.67 -11.07
C PHE A 71 -9.77 5.90 -12.19
N PHE A 72 -9.68 6.32 -13.44
CA PHE A 72 -10.38 5.65 -14.54
C PHE A 72 -9.80 4.28 -14.96
N LYS A 73 -8.70 3.81 -14.34
CA LYS A 73 -8.12 2.48 -14.62
C LYS A 73 -8.84 1.42 -13.79
N THR A 74 -9.09 0.27 -14.40
CA THR A 74 -9.91 -0.80 -13.82
C THR A 74 -9.12 -1.97 -13.25
N THR A 75 -7.78 -1.90 -13.25
CA THR A 75 -6.90 -2.97 -12.77
C THR A 75 -5.80 -2.44 -11.86
N ILE A 76 -5.52 -3.16 -10.78
CA ILE A 76 -4.37 -2.95 -9.91
C ILE A 76 -3.32 -4.02 -10.23
N ARG A 77 -2.06 -3.61 -10.35
CA ARG A 77 -0.91 -4.49 -10.65
C ARG A 77 0.08 -4.65 -9.49
N GLY A 78 -0.15 -3.92 -8.40
CA GLY A 78 0.64 -3.99 -7.19
C GLY A 78 0.18 -3.02 -6.12
N PHE A 79 0.62 -3.26 -4.89
CA PHE A 79 0.54 -2.37 -3.76
C PHE A 79 1.95 -1.91 -3.44
N GLN A 80 2.24 -0.65 -3.74
CA GLN A 80 3.59 -0.15 -3.91
C GLN A 80 3.98 0.79 -2.75
N GLN A 81 5.20 0.63 -2.25
CA GLN A 81 5.87 1.66 -1.46
C GLN A 81 6.19 2.85 -2.37
N ALA A 82 5.98 4.07 -1.92
CA ALA A 82 6.09 5.27 -2.75
C ALA A 82 6.85 6.41 -2.06
N HIS A 83 7.65 7.14 -2.84
CA HIS A 83 8.30 8.39 -2.44
C HIS A 83 8.12 9.53 -3.45
N GLN A 84 7.47 9.23 -4.58
CA GLN A 84 7.27 10.12 -5.71
C GLN A 84 6.50 11.39 -5.30
N CYS A 85 7.05 12.57 -5.61
CA CYS A 85 6.41 13.84 -5.29
C CYS A 85 5.41 14.33 -6.34
N SER A 86 5.51 13.86 -7.59
CA SER A 86 4.67 14.28 -8.71
C SER A 86 4.70 13.26 -9.85
N SER A 87 3.67 13.19 -10.70
CA SER A 87 3.69 12.33 -11.90
C SER A 87 4.73 12.74 -12.94
N TRP A 88 5.28 13.95 -12.84
CA TRP A 88 6.35 14.43 -13.72
C TRP A 88 7.74 13.93 -13.30
N THR A 89 7.84 13.32 -12.11
CA THR A 89 9.07 12.73 -11.61
C THR A 89 8.93 11.22 -11.55
N THR A 90 10.05 10.51 -11.70
CA THR A 90 10.08 9.07 -11.42
C THR A 90 10.14 8.85 -9.91
N ASP A 91 9.53 7.77 -9.45
CA ASP A 91 9.78 7.30 -8.09
C ASP A 91 11.22 6.80 -7.90
N TYR A 92 11.62 6.56 -6.65
CA TYR A 92 12.97 6.13 -6.31
C TYR A 92 12.99 5.06 -5.21
N ASP A 93 13.78 4.02 -5.44
CA ASP A 93 14.11 2.96 -4.49
C ASP A 93 12.87 2.34 -3.83
N VAL A 94 11.94 1.93 -4.68
CA VAL A 94 10.63 1.38 -4.34
C VAL A 94 10.43 -0.05 -4.80
N PHE A 95 9.46 -0.74 -4.21
CA PHE A 95 9.05 -2.08 -4.57
C PHE A 95 7.53 -2.19 -4.43
N SER A 96 6.93 -3.25 -4.98
CA SER A 96 5.53 -3.55 -4.78
C SER A 96 5.27 -4.99 -4.37
N LEU A 97 4.13 -5.21 -3.72
CA LEU A 97 3.60 -6.52 -3.38
C LEU A 97 2.28 -6.72 -4.12
N MET A 98 2.09 -7.87 -4.76
CA MET A 98 0.82 -8.23 -5.41
C MET A 98 0.38 -9.63 -5.02
N PRO A 99 -0.78 -9.81 -4.37
CA PRO A 99 -1.34 -11.14 -4.13
C PRO A 99 -1.94 -11.71 -5.41
N VAL A 100 -1.61 -12.95 -5.73
CA VAL A 100 -2.07 -13.66 -6.94
C VAL A 100 -2.76 -14.97 -6.52
N SER A 101 -3.90 -15.25 -7.14
CA SER A 101 -4.69 -16.47 -6.91
C SER A 101 -4.61 -17.41 -8.13
N GLY A 102 -4.47 -18.71 -7.89
CA GLY A 102 -4.40 -19.72 -8.93
C GLY A 102 -3.00 -19.84 -9.56
N LYS A 103 -2.89 -19.50 -10.85
CA LYS A 103 -1.65 -19.63 -11.62
C LYS A 103 -0.64 -18.56 -11.18
N LEU A 104 0.60 -18.97 -10.91
CA LEU A 104 1.70 -18.06 -10.63
C LEU A 104 2.08 -17.31 -11.92
N VAL A 105 1.94 -15.99 -11.92
CA VAL A 105 2.30 -15.07 -13.01
C VAL A 105 3.12 -13.91 -12.46
N PHE A 106 4.19 -13.55 -13.17
CA PHE A 106 5.15 -12.53 -12.72
C PHE A 106 5.00 -11.20 -13.46
N GLY A 107 4.74 -11.25 -14.77
CA GLY A 107 4.60 -10.07 -15.62
C GLY A 107 3.56 -9.10 -15.06
N GLU A 108 3.90 -7.81 -15.00
CA GLU A 108 3.03 -6.81 -14.36
C GLU A 108 1.65 -6.70 -15.03
N ASP A 109 1.59 -6.90 -16.34
CA ASP A 109 0.33 -6.89 -17.10
C ASP A 109 -0.44 -8.21 -16.89
N ASP A 110 0.24 -9.35 -16.75
CA ASP A 110 -0.39 -10.67 -16.52
C ASP A 110 -0.98 -10.81 -15.11
N ARG A 111 -0.32 -10.23 -14.10
CA ARG A 111 -0.79 -10.29 -12.70
C ARG A 111 -1.79 -9.20 -12.35
N ALA A 112 -1.98 -8.21 -13.23
CA ALA A 112 -2.93 -7.12 -13.01
C ALA A 112 -4.34 -7.69 -12.82
N THR A 113 -5.00 -7.29 -11.74
CA THR A 113 -6.31 -7.82 -11.38
C THR A 113 -7.35 -6.72 -11.36
N GLY A 114 -8.52 -7.01 -11.91
CA GLY A 114 -9.68 -6.11 -11.91
C GLY A 114 -10.10 -5.69 -10.50
N PHE A 115 -10.60 -4.47 -10.39
CA PHE A 115 -11.25 -3.96 -9.18
C PHE A 115 -12.29 -2.90 -9.54
N ARG A 116 -13.09 -2.51 -8.55
CA ARG A 116 -14.11 -1.46 -8.67
C ARG A 116 -14.02 -0.52 -7.48
N HIS A 117 -14.21 0.78 -7.70
CA HIS A 117 -14.15 1.77 -6.61
C HIS A 117 -15.23 1.56 -5.54
N GLU A 118 -16.38 0.96 -5.90
CA GLU A 118 -17.40 0.56 -4.92
C GLU A 118 -16.86 -0.43 -3.87
N ASN A 119 -15.80 -1.15 -4.20
CA ASN A 119 -15.10 -2.10 -3.33
C ASN A 119 -13.77 -1.56 -2.78
N GLU A 120 -13.49 -0.26 -2.96
CA GLU A 120 -12.27 0.41 -2.56
C GLU A 120 -12.53 1.41 -1.43
N ILE A 121 -11.71 1.34 -0.39
CA ILE A 121 -11.64 2.32 0.70
C ILE A 121 -10.24 2.89 0.67
N ALA A 122 -10.13 4.20 0.41
CA ALA A 122 -8.86 4.89 0.31
C ALA A 122 -8.80 6.03 1.35
N LYS A 123 -8.16 5.77 2.50
CA LYS A 123 -7.98 6.73 3.60
C LYS A 123 -6.50 6.90 3.93
N PRO A 124 -6.11 8.02 4.56
CA PRO A 124 -4.70 8.27 4.91
C PRO A 124 -4.13 7.17 5.81
N ASN A 125 -4.93 6.66 6.75
CA ASN A 125 -4.52 5.66 7.74
C ASN A 125 -4.92 4.21 7.39
N HIS A 126 -5.68 3.99 6.31
CA HIS A 126 -6.13 2.66 5.92
C HIS A 126 -6.49 2.63 4.43
N TYR A 127 -5.90 1.69 3.70
CA TYR A 127 -6.37 1.33 2.36
C TYR A 127 -6.96 -0.06 2.38
N LYS A 128 -8.06 -0.28 1.66
CA LYS A 128 -8.64 -1.60 1.45
C LYS A 128 -9.25 -1.69 0.06
N VAL A 129 -9.02 -2.81 -0.62
CA VAL A 129 -9.72 -3.12 -1.87
C VAL A 129 -10.06 -4.60 -1.93
N LYS A 130 -11.26 -4.92 -2.42
CA LYS A 130 -11.59 -6.28 -2.85
C LYS A 130 -11.40 -6.36 -4.37
N LEU A 131 -10.43 -7.18 -4.78
CA LEU A 131 -10.14 -7.48 -6.18
C LEU A 131 -11.19 -8.43 -6.75
N ASP A 132 -11.39 -8.40 -8.07
CA ASP A 132 -12.40 -9.21 -8.77
C ASP A 132 -12.13 -10.72 -8.68
N ASN A 133 -10.87 -11.12 -8.44
CA ASN A 133 -10.48 -12.51 -8.17
C ASN A 133 -10.83 -12.98 -6.74
N GLY A 134 -11.49 -12.13 -5.95
CA GLY A 134 -11.96 -12.43 -4.59
C GLY A 134 -10.95 -12.15 -3.48
N ILE A 135 -9.72 -11.75 -3.80
CA ILE A 135 -8.73 -11.38 -2.78
C ILE A 135 -9.10 -10.01 -2.20
N THR A 136 -9.09 -9.91 -0.87
CA THR A 136 -9.14 -8.60 -0.20
C THR A 136 -7.74 -8.23 0.26
N THR A 137 -7.30 -7.02 -0.10
CA THR A 137 -6.04 -6.44 0.36
C THR A 137 -6.33 -5.28 1.29
N GLU A 138 -5.59 -5.19 2.40
CA GLU A 138 -5.63 -4.07 3.34
C GLU A 138 -4.20 -3.58 3.63
N ILE A 139 -4.04 -2.26 3.83
CA ILE A 139 -2.76 -1.62 4.18
C ILE A 139 -2.98 -0.69 5.38
N ALA A 140 -2.15 -0.85 6.41
CA ALA A 140 -2.04 0.07 7.54
C ALA A 140 -0.60 0.61 7.63
N PRO A 141 -0.37 1.93 7.48
CA PRO A 141 0.97 2.50 7.38
C PRO A 141 1.59 2.77 8.76
N THR A 142 2.91 2.84 8.78
CA THR A 142 3.73 3.42 9.85
C THR A 142 4.63 4.49 9.22
N GLU A 143 5.53 5.13 10.00
CA GLU A 143 6.45 6.12 9.45
C GLU A 143 7.42 5.53 8.41
N ARG A 144 7.81 4.26 8.54
CA ARG A 144 8.91 3.63 7.77
C ARG A 144 8.56 2.22 7.27
N GLY A 145 7.28 1.90 7.14
CA GLY A 145 6.81 0.57 6.76
C GLY A 145 5.29 0.48 6.77
N ALA A 146 4.74 -0.71 6.54
CA ALA A 146 3.30 -0.95 6.65
C ALA A 146 3.00 -2.40 7.01
N HIS A 147 1.82 -2.62 7.58
CA HIS A 147 1.20 -3.93 7.64
C HIS A 147 0.29 -4.11 6.43
N LEU A 148 0.60 -5.10 5.60
CA LEU A 148 -0.25 -5.52 4.48
C LEU A 148 -0.91 -6.84 4.85
N LYS A 149 -2.22 -6.92 4.61
CA LYS A 149 -3.02 -8.13 4.87
C LYS A 149 -3.69 -8.56 3.58
N PHE A 150 -3.48 -9.81 3.20
CA PHE A 150 -4.05 -10.42 2.01
C PHE A 150 -4.98 -11.56 2.42
N ALA A 151 -6.29 -11.38 2.23
CA ALA A 151 -7.29 -12.41 2.47
C ALA A 151 -7.61 -13.14 1.16
N PHE A 152 -7.06 -14.35 1.00
CA PHE A 152 -7.24 -15.18 -0.19
C PHE A 152 -8.57 -15.97 -0.15
N PRO A 153 -9.21 -16.22 -1.31
CA PRO A 153 -10.36 -17.12 -1.40
C PRO A 153 -9.96 -18.57 -1.11
N LYS A 154 -10.86 -19.34 -0.49
CA LYS A 154 -10.63 -20.75 -0.15
C LYS A 154 -10.32 -21.60 -1.39
N LYS A 155 -9.48 -22.63 -1.21
CA LYS A 155 -9.16 -23.67 -2.22
C LYS A 155 -8.52 -23.16 -3.53
N SER A 156 -7.86 -22.00 -3.50
CA SER A 156 -7.07 -21.48 -4.62
C SER A 156 -5.57 -21.58 -4.30
N GLY A 157 -4.73 -21.67 -5.34
CA GLY A 157 -3.29 -21.42 -5.18
C GLY A 157 -3.10 -19.98 -4.68
N SER A 158 -2.26 -19.75 -3.68
CA SER A 158 -2.07 -18.41 -3.09
C SER A 158 -0.60 -18.03 -3.19
N TRP A 159 -0.34 -16.93 -3.88
CA TRP A 159 1.01 -16.41 -4.11
C TRP A 159 1.06 -14.94 -3.72
N ILE A 160 2.23 -14.49 -3.28
CA ILE A 160 2.54 -13.08 -3.11
C ILE A 160 3.77 -12.80 -3.96
N ILE A 161 3.63 -11.91 -4.94
CA ILE A 161 4.73 -11.44 -5.76
C ILE A 161 5.35 -10.24 -5.06
N LEU A 162 6.66 -10.29 -4.81
CA LEU A 162 7.45 -9.11 -4.48
C LEU A 162 8.16 -8.68 -5.75
N ASP A 163 7.81 -7.51 -6.25
CA ASP A 163 8.41 -6.92 -7.45
C ASP A 163 9.41 -5.84 -7.04
N GLY A 164 10.68 -6.04 -7.41
CA GLY A 164 11.78 -5.08 -7.23
C GLY A 164 11.67 -3.82 -8.10
N TYR A 165 10.58 -3.68 -8.85
CA TYR A 165 10.25 -2.58 -9.75
C TYR A 165 11.14 -2.58 -11.00
N THR A 166 11.50 -1.39 -11.51
CA THR A 166 12.49 -1.27 -12.59
C THR A 166 13.92 -1.29 -12.02
N GLY A 167 14.96 -1.33 -12.86
CA GLY A 167 16.34 -1.12 -12.41
C GLY A 167 16.93 -2.29 -11.61
N ILE A 168 17.81 -1.98 -10.67
CA ILE A 168 18.58 -3.00 -9.93
C ILE A 168 17.84 -3.35 -8.64
N SER A 169 17.71 -4.65 -8.38
CA SER A 169 17.31 -5.17 -7.07
C SER A 169 18.08 -6.46 -6.77
N ASP A 170 18.24 -6.76 -5.49
CA ASP A 170 18.78 -8.03 -5.01
C ASP A 170 17.92 -8.47 -3.84
N LEU A 171 17.26 -9.62 -4.00
CA LEU A 171 16.22 -10.10 -3.11
C LEU A 171 16.50 -11.55 -2.73
N LYS A 172 16.51 -11.82 -1.42
CA LYS A 172 16.77 -13.14 -0.86
C LYS A 172 15.56 -13.62 -0.07
N ILE A 173 15.10 -14.82 -0.39
CA ILE A 173 14.04 -15.51 0.34
C ILE A 173 14.67 -16.35 1.47
N ASP A 174 14.40 -15.96 2.70
CA ASP A 174 14.78 -16.69 3.92
C ASP A 174 13.58 -17.51 4.39
N VAL A 175 13.51 -18.74 3.88
CA VAL A 175 12.37 -19.65 4.11
C VAL A 175 12.23 -20.02 5.59
N LYS A 176 13.36 -20.25 6.27
CA LYS A 176 13.38 -20.63 7.68
C LYS A 176 12.74 -19.56 8.56
N ASN A 177 13.04 -18.29 8.28
CA ASN A 177 12.53 -17.16 9.05
C ASN A 177 11.26 -16.53 8.45
N ARG A 178 10.71 -17.09 7.35
CA ARG A 178 9.51 -16.58 6.65
C ARG A 178 9.63 -15.11 6.26
N ARG A 179 10.78 -14.72 5.70
CA ARG A 179 11.01 -13.33 5.29
C ARG A 179 11.68 -13.23 3.94
N ILE A 180 11.47 -12.10 3.28
CA ILE A 180 12.25 -11.66 2.12
C ILE A 180 13.05 -10.44 2.54
N THR A 181 14.35 -10.48 2.34
CA THR A 181 15.28 -9.38 2.64
C THR A 181 16.04 -8.99 1.40
N GLY A 182 16.47 -7.74 1.31
CA GLY A 182 17.27 -7.31 0.16
C GLY A 182 17.28 -5.81 0.01
N TYR A 183 17.52 -5.35 -1.21
CA TYR A 183 17.40 -3.94 -1.56
C TYR A 183 16.83 -3.74 -2.95
N VAL A 184 16.26 -2.55 -3.14
CA VAL A 184 15.94 -1.97 -4.44
C VAL A 184 16.78 -0.70 -4.65
N ALA A 185 17.24 -0.52 -5.89
CA ALA A 185 18.08 0.59 -6.33
C ALA A 185 17.63 1.01 -7.73
N ASN A 186 16.46 1.65 -7.77
CA ASN A 186 15.75 1.98 -9.01
C ASN A 186 15.53 3.48 -9.21
N ASN A 187 16.20 4.29 -8.38
CA ASN A 187 16.36 5.71 -8.59
C ASN A 187 17.18 6.04 -9.85
N LYS A 188 16.51 6.59 -10.87
CA LYS A 188 17.16 7.07 -12.10
C LYS A 188 17.79 8.46 -11.98
N ASN A 189 17.43 9.23 -10.94
CA ASN A 189 17.86 10.61 -10.73
C ASN A 189 18.97 10.74 -9.68
N ASN A 190 19.78 9.69 -9.54
CA ASN A 190 20.75 9.55 -8.46
C ASN A 190 22.11 10.25 -8.72
N ARG A 191 22.24 10.97 -9.85
CA ARG A 191 23.46 11.69 -10.27
C ARG A 191 24.74 10.82 -10.22
N GLY A 192 24.61 9.52 -10.50
CA GLY A 192 25.72 8.56 -10.48
C GLY A 192 26.04 7.97 -9.11
N ILE A 193 25.32 8.34 -8.05
CA ILE A 193 25.47 7.74 -6.72
C ILE A 193 24.49 6.58 -6.58
N LEU A 194 24.98 5.37 -6.32
CA LEU A 194 24.11 4.22 -6.08
C LEU A 194 23.48 4.30 -4.68
N ILE A 195 22.23 4.78 -4.62
CA ILE A 195 21.39 4.74 -3.42
C ILE A 195 20.62 3.41 -3.40
N ARG A 196 20.48 2.82 -2.21
CA ARG A 196 19.76 1.57 -1.98
C ARG A 196 18.73 1.76 -0.88
N SER A 197 17.52 1.27 -1.10
CA SER A 197 16.51 1.10 -0.06
C SER A 197 16.49 -0.36 0.35
N TYR A 198 16.84 -0.65 1.61
CA TYR A 198 16.84 -2.00 2.15
C TYR A 198 15.47 -2.35 2.72
N LEU A 199 15.01 -3.58 2.45
CA LEU A 199 13.70 -4.05 2.87
C LEU A 199 13.77 -5.38 3.63
N ASN A 200 12.82 -5.55 4.54
CA ASN A 200 12.56 -6.78 5.27
C ASN A 200 11.04 -7.02 5.30
N VAL A 201 10.55 -7.93 4.47
CA VAL A 201 9.15 -8.32 4.39
C VAL A 201 8.95 -9.62 5.17
N GLN A 202 8.30 -9.54 6.33
CA GLN A 202 8.02 -10.68 7.20
C GLN A 202 6.61 -11.22 6.94
N PHE A 203 6.50 -12.55 6.82
CA PHE A 203 5.22 -13.24 6.62
C PHE A 203 4.79 -13.99 7.89
N ASP A 204 3.48 -14.02 8.13
CA ASP A 204 2.82 -14.71 9.24
C ASP A 204 2.49 -16.18 8.91
N LYS A 205 2.61 -16.59 7.63
CA LYS A 205 2.41 -17.96 7.15
C LYS A 205 3.72 -18.54 6.58
N PRO A 206 3.97 -19.84 6.76
CA PRO A 206 5.14 -20.50 6.16
C PRO A 206 5.00 -20.59 4.64
N PHE A 207 6.12 -20.49 3.93
CA PHE A 207 6.16 -20.72 2.49
C PHE A 207 6.03 -22.21 2.19
N LYS A 208 5.09 -22.56 1.31
CA LYS A 208 4.98 -23.93 0.76
C LYS A 208 5.79 -24.11 -0.52
N ALA A 209 5.97 -23.03 -1.26
CA ALA A 209 6.77 -22.94 -2.46
C ALA A 209 7.31 -21.50 -2.56
N TRP A 210 8.46 -21.35 -3.21
CA TRP A 210 9.13 -20.06 -3.40
C TRP A 210 10.02 -20.13 -4.64
N GLY A 211 10.39 -18.96 -5.15
CA GLY A 211 11.31 -18.83 -6.27
C GLY A 211 11.63 -17.36 -6.50
N SER A 212 12.73 -17.11 -7.19
CA SER A 212 13.06 -15.80 -7.74
C SER A 212 12.83 -15.82 -9.25
N TRP A 213 12.65 -14.64 -9.81
CA TRP A 213 12.62 -14.43 -11.24
C TRP A 213 13.59 -13.29 -11.58
N GLU A 214 14.39 -13.51 -12.60
CA GLU A 214 15.26 -12.50 -13.18
C GLU A 214 14.82 -12.33 -14.64
N ALA A 215 14.41 -11.11 -15.00
CA ALA A 215 14.12 -10.79 -16.39
C ALA A 215 15.40 -10.97 -17.20
N SER A 216 15.35 -11.76 -18.28
CA SER A 216 16.41 -11.73 -19.29
C SER A 216 16.52 -10.30 -19.82
N ARG A 217 17.72 -9.72 -19.75
CA ARG A 217 18.03 -8.38 -20.24
C ARG A 217 17.75 -8.22 -21.73
#